data_AF-A0A2A3X3R1-F1
#
_entry.id   AF-A0A2A3X3R1-F1
#
_cell.length_a   1.000
_cell.length_b   1.000
_cell.length_c   1.000
_cell.angle_alpha   90.00
_cell.angle_beta   90.00
_cell.angle_gamma   90.00
#
_symmetry.space_group_name_H-M   'P 1'
#
loop_
_entity.id
_entity.type
_entity.pdbx_description
1 polymer ?
#
loop_
_entity_poly.entity_id
_entity_poly.type
_entity_poly.pdbx_seq_one_letter_code
_entity_poly.pdbx_strand_id
1 'polypeptide(L)'
;MNPENTPPDTPQPEPDFDGVDLSDLPPEIEAKVRQLSKQAYVNDLSATLAGVPRPINWRTLPPDDLEHELLDLNAWVDWLRHTYGLPAQVVPPMWHRHPELLWELSALRQYWLFCFDPQAKGNQALAWHHDFAVARERLRDWVTISGTRLDRDRPTRITPWPGGEAEDWTEPDTTERPVAKRMDDFVSFVAEQVAGRLAEQDAVIRRVLAEEMRSDDGT
;
A
#
# COMPACT_ATOMS: atom_id res chain seq x y z
N MET A 1 1.74 5.81 62.95
CA MET A 1 2.52 4.58 62.67
C MET A 1 1.56 3.42 62.53
N ASN A 2 1.29 2.99 61.30
CA ASN A 2 1.39 1.60 60.84
C ASN A 2 0.92 1.51 59.37
N PRO A 3 1.49 0.56 58.61
CA PRO A 3 2.07 0.85 57.31
C PRO A 3 1.18 0.48 56.13
N GLU A 4 1.49 1.09 54.98
CA GLU A 4 0.99 0.73 53.66
C GLU A 4 1.25 -0.76 53.37
N ASN A 5 0.19 -1.45 52.97
CA ASN A 5 0.25 -2.83 52.53
C ASN A 5 0.18 -2.82 50.99
N THR A 6 1.32 -2.56 50.35
CA THR A 6 1.48 -2.70 48.90
C THR A 6 1.60 -4.20 48.58
N PRO A 7 0.69 -4.81 47.80
CA PRO A 7 0.86 -6.20 47.39
C PRO A 7 2.10 -6.34 46.51
N PRO A 8 2.84 -7.46 46.57
CA PRO A 8 4.00 -7.67 45.74
C PRO A 8 3.58 -7.70 44.26
N ASP A 9 4.29 -6.90 43.46
CA ASP A 9 4.27 -6.91 42.00
C ASP A 9 4.78 -8.28 41.53
N THR A 10 3.84 -9.22 41.45
CA THR A 10 4.09 -10.54 40.90
C THR A 10 3.90 -10.37 39.40
N PRO A 11 4.92 -10.66 38.55
CA PRO A 11 4.75 -10.59 37.11
C PRO A 11 3.54 -11.44 36.74
N GLN A 12 2.48 -10.83 36.22
CA GLN A 12 1.38 -11.61 35.68
C GLN A 12 1.94 -12.42 34.51
N PRO A 13 1.75 -13.75 34.51
CA PRO A 13 2.24 -14.56 33.41
C PRO A 13 1.56 -14.08 32.12
N GLU A 14 2.38 -13.82 31.11
CA GLU A 14 1.90 -13.54 29.75
C GLU A 14 0.91 -14.64 29.33
N PRO A 15 -0.15 -14.32 28.57
CA PRO A 15 -1.19 -15.28 28.23
C PRO A 15 -0.55 -16.54 27.65
N ASP A 16 -0.78 -17.67 28.34
CA ASP A 16 -0.20 -18.96 28.02
C ASP A 16 -0.67 -19.40 26.63
N PHE A 17 0.26 -19.34 25.67
CA PHE A 17 -0.01 -19.68 24.28
C PHE A 17 -0.14 -21.22 24.18
N ASP A 18 -1.35 -21.66 23.78
CA ASP A 18 -1.75 -23.01 23.37
C ASP A 18 -2.08 -24.06 24.45
N GLY A 19 -1.90 -23.79 25.75
CA GLY A 19 -2.28 -24.75 26.81
C GLY A 19 -1.53 -26.09 26.73
N VAL A 20 -0.41 -26.12 26.01
CA VAL A 20 0.51 -27.24 25.92
C VAL A 20 1.57 -27.03 27.00
N ASP A 21 1.63 -27.90 28.00
CA ASP A 21 2.67 -27.84 29.02
C ASP A 21 4.02 -28.23 28.40
N LEU A 22 4.87 -27.23 28.17
CA LEU A 22 6.20 -27.38 27.59
C LEU A 22 7.32 -27.45 28.63
N SER A 23 6.98 -27.40 29.94
CA SER A 23 7.96 -27.29 31.02
C SER A 23 8.78 -28.57 31.26
N ASP A 24 8.33 -29.71 30.73
CA ASP A 24 9.04 -31.00 30.75
C ASP A 24 10.10 -31.14 29.64
N LEU A 25 10.23 -30.15 28.74
CA LEU A 25 11.21 -30.18 27.66
C LEU A 25 12.56 -29.61 28.11
N PRO A 26 13.68 -30.07 27.53
CA PRO A 26 14.96 -29.38 27.69
C PRO A 26 14.82 -27.89 27.28
N PRO A 27 15.44 -26.95 28.03
CA PRO A 27 15.23 -25.51 27.85
C PRO A 27 15.54 -25.00 26.44
N GLU A 28 16.45 -25.68 25.73
CA GLU A 28 16.79 -25.37 24.34
C GLU A 28 15.66 -25.74 23.35
N ILE A 29 14.94 -26.83 23.62
CA ILE A 29 13.80 -27.28 22.83
C ILE A 29 12.59 -26.39 23.11
N GLU A 30 12.35 -26.05 24.38
CA GLU A 30 11.27 -25.14 24.79
C GLU A 30 11.39 -23.78 24.09
N ALA A 31 12.58 -23.16 24.14
CA ALA A 31 12.83 -21.89 23.47
C ALA A 31 12.58 -21.95 21.96
N LYS A 32 12.99 -23.05 21.32
CA LYS A 32 12.80 -23.27 19.88
C LYS A 32 11.34 -23.48 19.50
N VAL A 33 10.57 -24.20 20.32
CA VAL A 33 9.12 -24.39 20.14
C VAL A 33 8.38 -23.06 20.32
N ARG A 34 8.69 -22.29 21.37
CA ARG A 34 8.12 -20.94 21.57
C ARG A 34 8.42 -20.02 20.39
N GLN A 35 9.64 -20.07 19.86
CA GLN A 35 10.04 -19.26 18.71
C GLN A 35 9.30 -19.68 17.43
N LEU A 36 9.14 -20.97 17.18
CA LEU A 36 8.38 -21.50 16.05
C LEU A 36 6.88 -21.15 16.15
N SER A 37 6.27 -21.28 17.31
CA SER A 37 4.87 -20.88 17.54
C SER A 37 4.68 -19.38 17.34
N LYS A 38 5.61 -18.55 17.85
CA LYS A 38 5.58 -17.09 17.64
C LYS A 38 5.71 -16.74 16.16
N GLN A 39 6.58 -17.42 15.42
CA GLN A 39 6.69 -17.24 13.97
C GLN A 39 5.44 -17.68 13.22
N ALA A 40 4.87 -18.83 13.58
CA ALA A 40 3.63 -19.33 12.98
C ALA A 40 2.45 -18.38 13.24
N TYR A 41 2.33 -17.86 14.46
CA TYR A 41 1.33 -16.85 14.83
C TYR A 41 1.52 -15.54 14.06
N VAL A 42 2.76 -15.04 13.95
CA VAL A 42 3.05 -13.84 13.15
C VAL A 42 2.69 -14.06 11.69
N ASN A 43 3.00 -15.25 11.13
CA ASN A 43 2.66 -15.57 9.75
C ASN A 43 1.14 -15.68 9.54
N ASP A 44 0.42 -16.32 10.46
CA ASP A 44 -1.05 -16.46 10.42
C ASP A 44 -1.75 -15.12 10.60
N LEU A 45 -1.27 -14.29 11.54
CA LEU A 45 -1.77 -12.95 11.76
C LEU A 45 -1.49 -12.06 10.55
N SER A 46 -0.29 -12.14 9.96
CA SER A 46 0.05 -11.44 8.71
C SER A 46 -0.84 -11.90 7.55
N ALA A 47 -1.10 -13.20 7.40
CA ALA A 47 -1.99 -13.73 6.37
C ALA A 47 -3.44 -13.24 6.58
N THR A 48 -3.92 -13.25 7.82
CA THR A 48 -5.26 -12.78 8.19
C THR A 48 -5.40 -11.27 7.98
N LEU A 49 -4.41 -10.47 8.38
CA LEU A 49 -4.40 -9.02 8.21
C LEU A 49 -4.13 -8.57 6.78
N ALA A 50 -3.45 -9.39 5.96
CA ALA A 50 -3.31 -9.19 4.53
C ALA A 50 -4.64 -9.46 3.80
N GLY A 51 -5.47 -10.36 4.33
CA GLY A 51 -6.81 -10.61 3.81
C GLY A 51 -7.83 -9.48 4.09
N VAL A 52 -7.59 -8.65 5.12
CA VAL A 52 -8.45 -7.50 5.40
C VAL A 52 -8.13 -6.39 4.40
N PRO A 53 -9.08 -6.04 3.51
CA PRO A 53 -8.86 -4.96 2.58
C PRO A 53 -8.59 -3.66 3.37
N ARG A 54 -7.49 -2.95 3.10
CA ARG A 54 -7.15 -1.66 3.73
C ARG A 54 -6.80 -0.56 2.71
N PRO A 55 -7.01 0.73 3.02
CA PRO A 55 -6.57 1.82 2.17
C PRO A 55 -5.07 1.72 1.86
N ILE A 56 -4.72 1.76 0.59
CA ILE A 56 -3.33 1.69 0.13
C ILE A 56 -2.73 3.09 0.21
N ASN A 57 -1.61 3.22 0.92
CA ASN A 57 -0.82 4.45 0.93
C ASN A 57 0.42 4.29 0.04
N TRP A 58 0.30 4.68 -1.23
CA TRP A 58 1.38 4.59 -2.22
C TRP A 58 2.66 5.32 -1.83
N ARG A 59 2.61 6.28 -0.88
CA ARG A 59 3.80 7.01 -0.41
C ARG A 59 4.65 6.22 0.58
N THR A 60 4.12 5.18 1.20
CA THR A 60 4.79 4.50 2.33
C THR A 60 4.94 2.99 2.11
N LEU A 61 4.47 2.44 1.00
CA LEU A 61 4.63 1.02 0.72
C LEU A 61 6.11 0.65 0.59
N PRO A 62 6.55 -0.47 1.20
CA PRO A 62 7.87 -1.03 0.91
C PRO A 62 7.92 -1.54 -0.55
N PRO A 63 9.13 -1.74 -1.12
CA PRO A 63 9.30 -2.10 -2.52
C PRO A 63 8.52 -3.35 -2.95
N ASP A 64 8.56 -4.41 -2.13
CA ASP A 64 7.90 -5.68 -2.44
C ASP A 64 6.37 -5.54 -2.47
N ASP A 65 5.79 -4.89 -1.45
CA ASP A 65 4.35 -4.62 -1.41
C ASP A 65 3.92 -3.66 -2.53
N LEU A 66 4.76 -2.68 -2.86
CA LEU A 66 4.51 -1.72 -3.94
C LEU A 66 4.38 -2.43 -5.30
N GLU A 67 5.29 -3.35 -5.61
CA GLU A 67 5.20 -4.15 -6.83
C GLU A 67 3.91 -4.97 -6.85
N HIS A 68 3.63 -5.69 -5.76
CA HIS A 68 2.45 -6.55 -5.67
C HIS A 68 1.16 -5.77 -5.85
N GLU A 69 0.99 -4.67 -5.13
CA GLU A 69 -0.22 -3.84 -5.19
C GLU A 69 -0.42 -3.19 -6.56
N LEU A 70 0.66 -2.79 -7.24
CA LEU A 70 0.55 -2.25 -8.61
C LEU A 70 0.08 -3.32 -9.60
N LEU A 71 0.65 -4.52 -9.52
CA LEU A 71 0.28 -5.64 -10.40
C LEU A 71 -1.17 -6.07 -10.19
N ASP A 72 -1.58 -6.20 -8.93
CA ASP A 72 -2.94 -6.55 -8.55
C ASP A 72 -3.95 -5.48 -8.98
N LEU A 73 -3.63 -4.20 -8.77
CA LEU A 73 -4.47 -3.11 -9.23
C LEU A 73 -4.60 -3.14 -10.75
N ASN A 74 -3.52 -3.41 -11.47
CA ASN A 74 -3.56 -3.51 -12.93
C ASN A 74 -4.45 -4.65 -13.44
N ALA A 75 -4.36 -5.83 -12.82
CA ALA A 75 -5.25 -6.93 -13.13
C ALA A 75 -6.72 -6.59 -12.84
N TRP A 76 -6.98 -5.95 -11.68
CA TRP A 76 -8.33 -5.55 -11.29
C TRP A 76 -8.91 -4.46 -12.20
N VAL A 77 -8.11 -3.46 -12.59
CA VAL A 77 -8.54 -2.41 -13.54
C VAL A 77 -8.85 -3.01 -14.92
N ASP A 78 -8.06 -3.98 -15.37
CA ASP A 78 -8.33 -4.69 -16.62
C ASP A 78 -9.64 -5.49 -16.55
N TRP A 79 -9.89 -6.19 -15.44
CA TRP A 79 -11.18 -6.85 -15.19
C TRP A 79 -12.33 -5.83 -15.18
N LEU A 80 -12.19 -4.72 -14.45
CA LEU A 80 -13.23 -3.71 -14.28
C LEU A 80 -13.65 -3.10 -15.62
N ARG A 81 -12.67 -2.69 -16.44
CA ARG A 81 -12.97 -2.04 -17.73
C ARG A 81 -13.66 -2.98 -18.71
N HIS A 82 -13.31 -4.26 -18.72
CA HIS A 82 -13.94 -5.25 -19.60
C HIS A 82 -15.34 -5.63 -19.09
N THR A 83 -15.48 -5.83 -17.78
CA THR A 83 -16.76 -6.24 -17.16
C THR A 83 -17.83 -5.17 -17.31
N TYR A 84 -17.47 -3.90 -17.12
CA TYR A 84 -18.42 -2.78 -17.17
C TYR A 84 -18.37 -1.99 -18.48
N GLY A 85 -17.59 -2.42 -19.48
CA GLY A 85 -17.47 -1.75 -20.77
C GLY A 85 -17.00 -0.30 -20.67
N LEU A 86 -16.02 -0.03 -19.80
CA LEU A 86 -15.56 1.33 -19.53
C LEU A 86 -14.76 1.89 -20.71
N PRO A 87 -15.10 3.08 -21.22
CA PRO A 87 -14.35 3.70 -22.29
C PRO A 87 -13.11 4.43 -21.75
N ALA A 88 -12.20 4.81 -22.65
CA ALA A 88 -10.96 5.53 -22.30
C ALA A 88 -11.21 6.88 -21.62
N GLN A 89 -12.41 7.47 -21.74
CA GLN A 89 -12.78 8.69 -21.02
C GLN A 89 -13.00 8.45 -19.51
N VAL A 90 -13.19 7.20 -19.08
CA VAL A 90 -13.34 6.83 -17.66
C VAL A 90 -12.05 6.19 -17.16
N VAL A 91 -11.51 5.22 -17.90
CA VAL A 91 -10.25 4.56 -17.56
C VAL A 91 -9.33 4.55 -18.79
N PRO A 92 -8.37 5.49 -18.87
CA PRO A 92 -7.46 5.61 -20.01
C PRO A 92 -6.35 4.55 -19.95
N PRO A 93 -5.68 4.21 -21.07
CA PRO A 93 -4.63 3.19 -21.07
C PRO A 93 -3.46 3.49 -20.12
N MET A 94 -3.08 4.77 -19.98
CA MET A 94 -1.96 5.23 -19.15
C MET A 94 -2.39 5.67 -17.75
N TRP A 95 -3.51 5.16 -17.22
CA TRP A 95 -4.01 5.51 -15.87
C TRP A 95 -2.95 5.42 -14.77
N HIS A 96 -1.98 4.49 -14.89
CA HIS A 96 -0.91 4.27 -13.92
C HIS A 96 0.11 5.41 -13.87
N ARG A 97 0.20 6.24 -14.92
CA ARG A 97 1.06 7.44 -14.96
C ARG A 97 0.41 8.66 -14.28
N HIS A 98 -0.87 8.57 -13.91
CA HIS A 98 -1.61 9.65 -13.27
C HIS A 98 -1.89 9.33 -11.81
N PRO A 99 -1.20 9.99 -10.86
CA PRO A 99 -1.40 9.73 -9.43
C PRO A 99 -2.86 9.84 -9.01
N GLU A 100 -3.61 10.82 -9.49
CA GLU A 100 -5.03 11.01 -9.16
C GLU A 100 -5.90 9.81 -9.58
N LEU A 101 -5.62 9.18 -10.72
CA LEU A 101 -6.30 7.97 -11.16
C LEU A 101 -5.82 6.76 -10.36
N LEU A 102 -4.51 6.66 -10.11
CA LEU A 102 -3.92 5.61 -9.29
C LEU A 102 -4.58 5.57 -7.90
N TRP A 103 -4.67 6.71 -7.20
CA TRP A 103 -5.29 6.82 -5.88
C TRP A 103 -6.79 6.45 -5.90
N GLU A 104 -7.56 7.01 -6.83
CA GLU A 104 -9.01 6.76 -6.92
C GLU A 104 -9.32 5.29 -7.25
N LEU A 105 -8.60 4.71 -8.23
CA LEU A 105 -8.78 3.31 -8.63
C LEU A 105 -8.37 2.34 -7.51
N SER A 106 -7.32 2.67 -6.75
CA SER A 106 -6.91 1.89 -5.58
C SER A 106 -8.00 1.87 -4.52
N ALA A 107 -8.56 3.03 -4.19
CA ALA A 107 -9.65 3.14 -3.23
C ALA A 107 -10.90 2.37 -3.69
N LEU A 108 -11.19 2.39 -5.00
CA LEU A 108 -12.31 1.66 -5.57
C LEU A 108 -12.11 0.14 -5.54
N ARG A 109 -10.91 -0.37 -5.86
CA ARG A 109 -10.53 -1.80 -5.69
C ARG A 109 -10.71 -2.23 -4.26
N GLN A 110 -10.20 -1.41 -3.35
CA GLN A 110 -10.22 -1.66 -1.93
C GLN A 110 -11.65 -1.74 -1.38
N TYR A 111 -12.54 -0.83 -1.82
CA TYR A 111 -13.95 -0.91 -1.49
C TYR A 111 -14.66 -2.12 -2.13
N TRP A 112 -14.27 -2.51 -3.34
CA TRP A 112 -14.78 -3.72 -3.99
C TRP A 112 -14.45 -4.97 -3.17
N LEU A 113 -13.18 -5.13 -2.77
CA LEU A 113 -12.74 -6.26 -1.94
C LEU A 113 -13.52 -6.33 -0.63
N PHE A 114 -13.73 -5.18 0.02
CA PHE A 114 -14.53 -5.11 1.24
C PHE A 114 -15.99 -5.52 1.03
N CYS A 115 -16.62 -5.06 -0.06
CA CYS A 115 -18.04 -5.31 -0.31
C CYS A 115 -18.35 -6.73 -0.80
N PHE A 116 -17.36 -7.41 -1.36
CA PHE A 116 -17.48 -8.78 -1.87
C PHE A 116 -16.77 -9.81 -0.98
N ASP A 117 -16.34 -9.42 0.23
CA ASP A 117 -15.82 -10.34 1.24
C ASP A 117 -16.91 -11.35 1.66
N PRO A 118 -16.56 -12.63 1.90
CA PRO A 118 -17.52 -13.65 2.32
C PRO A 118 -18.29 -13.33 3.61
N GLN A 119 -17.75 -12.48 4.48
CA GLN A 119 -18.37 -12.02 5.72
C GLN A 119 -19.12 -10.70 5.56
N ALA A 120 -19.14 -10.10 4.37
CA ALA A 120 -19.84 -8.85 4.10
C ALA A 120 -21.37 -9.02 4.19
N LYS A 121 -22.05 -7.94 4.61
CA LYS A 121 -23.52 -7.93 4.63
C LYS A 121 -24.07 -7.98 3.19
N GLY A 122 -25.21 -8.65 2.99
CA GLY A 122 -25.77 -8.86 1.65
C GLY A 122 -26.09 -7.57 0.86
N ASN A 123 -26.25 -6.42 1.53
CA ASN A 123 -26.47 -5.13 0.87
C ASN A 123 -25.18 -4.47 0.34
N GLN A 124 -23.99 -4.95 0.71
CA GLN A 124 -22.72 -4.30 0.40
C GLN A 124 -22.41 -4.28 -1.10
N ALA A 125 -22.75 -5.35 -1.83
CA ALA A 125 -22.58 -5.40 -3.28
C ALA A 125 -23.38 -4.28 -3.99
N LEU A 126 -24.60 -3.98 -3.53
CA LEU A 126 -25.40 -2.89 -4.08
C LEU A 126 -24.84 -1.52 -3.70
N ALA A 127 -24.37 -1.36 -2.45
CA ALA A 127 -23.72 -0.12 -1.99
C ALA A 127 -22.48 0.21 -2.84
N TRP A 128 -21.65 -0.80 -3.16
CA TRP A 128 -20.50 -0.62 -4.04
C TRP A 128 -20.91 -0.10 -5.42
N HIS A 129 -21.96 -0.66 -6.04
CA HIS A 129 -22.42 -0.21 -7.36
C HIS A 129 -22.97 1.22 -7.34
N HIS A 130 -23.63 1.62 -6.25
CA HIS A 130 -24.08 3.00 -6.06
C HIS A 130 -22.89 3.97 -6.08
N ASP A 131 -21.87 3.70 -5.27
CA ASP A 131 -20.71 4.60 -5.17
C ASP A 131 -19.79 4.51 -6.39
N PHE A 132 -19.76 3.35 -7.07
CA PHE A 132 -19.07 3.20 -8.34
C PHE A 132 -19.64 4.12 -9.42
N ALA A 133 -20.97 4.35 -9.44
CA ALA A 133 -21.56 5.32 -10.34
C ALA A 133 -21.03 6.74 -10.10
N VAL A 134 -20.88 7.14 -8.83
CA VAL A 134 -20.32 8.45 -8.46
C VAL A 134 -18.82 8.51 -8.77
N ALA A 135 -18.07 7.44 -8.50
CA ALA A 135 -16.64 7.35 -8.80
C ALA A 135 -16.36 7.48 -10.30
N ARG A 136 -17.22 6.91 -11.15
CA ARG A 136 -17.08 7.05 -12.61
C ARG A 136 -17.18 8.49 -13.09
N GLU A 137 -17.97 9.34 -12.46
CA GLU A 137 -18.00 10.77 -12.80
C GLU A 137 -16.67 11.44 -12.40
N ARG A 138 -16.17 11.19 -11.19
CA ARG A 138 -14.85 11.72 -10.75
C ARG A 138 -13.70 11.24 -11.64
N LEU A 139 -13.71 9.97 -12.06
CA LEU A 139 -12.72 9.43 -12.98
C LEU A 139 -12.73 10.17 -14.33
N ARG A 140 -13.92 10.52 -14.86
CA ARG A 140 -14.00 11.35 -16.08
C ARG A 140 -13.42 12.74 -15.88
N ASP A 141 -13.65 13.34 -14.71
CA ASP A 141 -13.07 14.64 -14.37
C ASP A 141 -11.54 14.55 -14.33
N TRP A 142 -10.98 13.51 -13.69
CA TRP A 142 -9.53 13.28 -13.67
C TRP A 142 -8.93 13.05 -15.06
N VAL A 143 -9.57 12.26 -15.91
CA VAL A 143 -9.13 12.06 -17.31
C VAL A 143 -9.19 13.38 -18.09
N THR A 144 -10.20 14.21 -17.84
CA THR A 144 -10.34 15.52 -18.48
C THR A 144 -9.24 16.49 -18.03
N ILE A 145 -8.93 16.51 -16.73
CA ILE A 145 -7.91 17.39 -16.12
C ILE A 145 -6.50 17.00 -16.58
N SER A 146 -6.15 15.72 -16.50
CA SER A 146 -4.86 15.20 -16.99
C SER A 146 -4.72 15.39 -18.50
N GLY A 147 -5.81 15.17 -19.24
CA GLY A 147 -5.87 15.24 -20.70
C GLY A 147 -5.31 14.00 -21.39
N THR A 148 -5.13 12.91 -20.66
CA THR A 148 -4.77 11.59 -21.18
C THR A 148 -5.87 11.03 -22.09
N ARG A 149 -5.47 10.27 -23.11
CA ARG A 149 -6.36 9.76 -24.17
C ARG A 149 -5.98 8.33 -24.55
N LEU A 150 -6.75 7.77 -25.48
CA LEU A 150 -6.49 6.42 -26.00
C LEU A 150 -5.14 6.33 -26.76
N ASP A 151 -4.81 7.36 -27.54
CA ASP A 151 -3.68 7.37 -28.48
C ASP A 151 -2.48 8.20 -28.02
N ARG A 152 -2.65 9.01 -26.98
CA ARG A 152 -1.63 9.90 -26.45
C ARG A 152 -1.84 10.23 -24.99
N ASP A 153 -0.74 10.56 -24.34
CA ASP A 153 -0.69 10.83 -22.93
C ASP A 153 0.24 12.00 -22.61
N ARG A 154 0.01 12.65 -21.47
CA ARG A 154 0.92 13.66 -20.90
C ARG A 154 0.74 13.68 -19.38
N PRO A 155 1.79 13.98 -18.59
CA PRO A 155 1.65 14.22 -17.16
C PRO A 155 0.60 15.29 -16.83
N THR A 156 -0.05 15.12 -15.68
CA THR A 156 -1.04 16.08 -15.18
C THR A 156 -0.37 17.43 -14.89
N ARG A 157 -0.98 18.51 -15.38
CA ARG A 157 -0.44 19.87 -15.20
C ARG A 157 -0.52 20.28 -13.74
N ILE A 158 0.59 20.80 -13.22
CA ILE A 158 0.68 21.34 -11.87
C ILE A 158 0.71 22.86 -11.99
N THR A 159 -0.21 23.55 -11.32
CA THR A 159 -0.17 25.01 -11.24
C THR A 159 0.84 25.41 -10.16
N PRO A 160 1.94 26.09 -10.51
CA PRO A 160 2.92 26.53 -9.51
C PRO A 160 2.32 27.63 -8.63
N TRP A 161 2.54 27.53 -7.32
CA TRP A 161 2.10 28.55 -6.37
C TRP A 161 3.23 29.54 -6.06
N PRO A 162 2.96 30.86 -5.97
CA PRO A 162 3.97 31.84 -5.60
C PRO A 162 4.58 31.54 -4.22
N GLY A 163 5.87 31.18 -4.20
CA GLY A 163 6.60 30.81 -2.97
C GLY A 163 6.18 29.48 -2.34
N GLY A 164 5.39 28.65 -3.04
CA GLY A 164 4.90 27.37 -2.53
C GLY A 164 5.73 26.15 -2.92
N GLU A 165 6.58 26.29 -3.94
CA GLU A 165 7.38 25.20 -4.48
C GLU A 165 8.74 25.09 -3.75
N ALA A 166 9.24 23.87 -3.62
CA ALA A 166 10.58 23.61 -3.09
C ALA A 166 11.66 24.18 -4.02
N GLU A 167 12.88 24.43 -3.50
CA GLU A 167 13.98 25.02 -4.29
C GLU A 167 14.38 24.17 -5.50
N ASP A 168 14.19 22.85 -5.41
CA ASP A 168 14.50 21.87 -6.46
C ASP A 168 13.27 21.46 -7.30
N TRP A 169 12.12 22.09 -7.07
CA TRP A 169 10.91 21.78 -7.83
C TRP A 169 11.04 22.28 -9.27
N THR A 170 10.75 21.39 -10.21
CA THR A 170 10.70 21.70 -11.65
C THR A 170 9.34 21.30 -12.19
N GLU A 171 8.75 22.16 -13.02
CA GLU A 171 7.47 21.85 -13.66
C GLU A 171 7.60 20.58 -14.53
N PRO A 172 6.65 19.64 -14.43
CA PRO A 172 6.67 18.44 -15.27
C PRO A 172 6.62 18.78 -16.77
N ASP A 173 7.34 18.00 -17.58
CA ASP A 173 7.22 18.06 -19.04
C ASP A 173 5.82 17.58 -19.47
N THR A 174 4.99 18.52 -19.92
CA THR A 174 3.58 18.25 -20.32
C THR A 174 3.42 18.02 -21.82
N THR A 175 4.52 17.72 -22.53
CA THR A 175 4.50 17.36 -23.95
C THR A 175 3.72 16.06 -24.17
N GLU A 176 2.78 16.05 -25.11
CA GLU A 176 2.00 14.86 -25.47
C GLU A 176 2.90 13.80 -26.13
N ARG A 177 2.78 12.55 -25.66
CA ARG A 177 3.53 11.38 -26.13
C ARG A 177 2.56 10.30 -26.61
N PRO A 178 2.85 9.58 -27.72
CA PRO A 178 1.96 8.56 -28.24
C PRO A 178 1.89 7.32 -27.33
N VAL A 179 0.68 6.75 -27.19
CA VAL A 179 0.43 5.48 -26.48
C VAL A 179 0.57 4.34 -27.48
N ALA A 180 1.74 3.68 -27.49
CA ALA A 180 2.01 2.57 -28.42
C ALA A 180 2.05 1.19 -27.73
N LYS A 181 2.78 1.07 -26.62
CA LYS A 181 3.00 -0.21 -25.91
C LYS A 181 2.68 -0.06 -24.42
N ARG A 182 1.39 -0.03 -24.11
CA ARG A 182 0.90 0.21 -22.74
C ARG A 182 1.43 -0.79 -21.72
N MET A 183 1.57 -2.07 -22.09
CA MET A 183 2.06 -3.10 -21.15
C MET A 183 3.55 -2.90 -20.84
N ASP A 184 4.37 -2.68 -21.87
CA ASP A 184 5.80 -2.39 -21.68
C ASP A 184 5.99 -1.13 -20.83
N ASP A 185 5.18 -0.09 -21.06
CA ASP A 185 5.17 1.14 -20.26
C ASP A 185 4.79 0.86 -18.79
N PHE A 186 3.76 0.05 -18.56
CA PHE A 186 3.32 -0.33 -17.21
C PHE A 186 4.41 -1.11 -16.46
N VAL A 187 5.05 -2.09 -17.10
CA VAL A 187 6.16 -2.85 -16.48
C VAL A 187 7.35 -1.92 -16.17
N SER A 188 7.65 -0.99 -17.09
CA SER A 188 8.72 -0.02 -16.89
C SER A 188 8.40 0.91 -15.71
N PHE A 189 7.15 1.37 -15.62
CA PHE A 189 6.66 2.16 -14.49
C PHE A 189 6.79 1.42 -13.16
N VAL A 190 6.38 0.15 -13.07
CA VAL A 190 6.53 -0.66 -11.84
C VAL A 190 8.00 -0.75 -11.44
N ALA A 191 8.89 -1.07 -12.39
CA ALA A 191 10.32 -1.14 -12.12
C ALA A 191 10.90 0.20 -11.64
N GLU A 192 10.48 1.32 -12.25
CA GLU A 192 10.86 2.67 -11.83
C GLU A 192 10.40 2.97 -10.39
N GLN A 193 9.16 2.63 -10.04
CA GLN A 193 8.60 2.85 -8.70
C GLN A 193 9.33 2.01 -7.64
N VAL A 194 9.58 0.73 -7.92
CA VAL A 194 10.31 -0.18 -7.01
C VAL A 194 11.74 0.28 -6.81
N ALA A 195 12.45 0.63 -7.89
CA ALA A 195 13.82 1.14 -7.81
C ALA A 195 13.90 2.44 -7.00
N GLY A 196 12.93 3.35 -7.19
CA GLY A 196 12.82 4.57 -6.39
C GLY A 196 12.66 4.25 -4.90
N ARG A 197 11.80 3.28 -4.56
CA ARG A 197 11.56 2.89 -3.17
C ARG A 197 12.77 2.23 -2.52
N LEU A 198 13.49 1.38 -3.26
CA LEU A 198 14.74 0.78 -2.80
C LEU A 198 15.80 1.84 -2.49
N ALA A 199 15.94 2.83 -3.38
CA ALA A 199 16.88 3.93 -3.17
C ALA A 199 16.53 4.77 -1.92
N GLU A 200 15.24 5.02 -1.66
CA GLU A 200 14.77 5.67 -0.44
C GLU A 200 15.11 4.85 0.82
N GLN A 201 14.86 3.54 0.81
CA GLN A 201 15.19 2.65 1.93
C GLN A 201 16.69 2.61 2.20
N ASP A 202 17.52 2.45 1.16
CA ASP A 202 18.98 2.44 1.26
C ASP A 202 19.52 3.76 1.83
N ALA A 203 18.93 4.90 1.43
CA ALA A 203 19.29 6.20 1.97
C ALA A 203 18.96 6.34 3.45
N VAL A 204 17.81 5.82 3.90
CA VAL A 204 17.42 5.79 5.31
C VAL A 204 18.37 4.90 6.12
N ILE A 205 18.66 3.68 5.64
CA ILE A 205 19.59 2.75 6.31
C ILE A 205 20.96 3.41 6.47
N ARG A 206 21.49 4.01 5.40
CA ARG A 206 22.79 4.69 5.43
C ARG A 206 22.81 5.84 6.45
N ARG A 207 21.72 6.60 6.55
CA ARG A 207 21.59 7.69 7.52
C ARG A 207 21.62 7.17 8.96
N VAL A 208 20.83 6.13 9.26
CA VAL A 208 20.77 5.54 10.60
C VAL A 208 22.15 5.00 11.02
N LEU A 209 22.82 4.25 10.14
CA LEU A 209 24.18 3.74 10.41
C LEU A 209 25.18 4.88 10.66
N ALA A 210 25.09 5.99 9.93
CA ALA A 210 25.97 7.15 10.12
C ALA A 210 25.69 7.91 11.43
N GLU A 211 24.46 7.87 11.94
CA GLU A 211 24.08 8.43 13.24
C GLU A 211 24.62 7.55 14.38
N GLU A 212 24.54 6.22 14.25
CA GLU A 212 25.03 5.25 15.25
C GLU A 212 26.57 5.22 15.36
N MET A 213 27.27 5.28 14.22
CA MET A 213 28.75 5.40 14.24
C MET A 213 29.24 6.70 14.89
N ARG A 214 28.43 7.76 14.88
CA ARG A 214 28.77 9.05 15.52
C ARG A 214 28.52 9.02 17.03
N SER A 215 27.54 8.24 17.51
CA SER A 215 27.32 8.06 18.94
C SER A 215 28.40 7.19 19.60
N ASP A 216 28.90 6.18 18.90
CA ASP A 216 29.92 5.27 19.44
C ASP A 216 31.31 5.91 19.54
N ASP A 217 31.66 6.86 18.66
CA ASP A 217 32.94 7.59 18.69
C ASP A 217 32.96 8.73 19.73
N GLY A 218 31.84 8.95 20.43
CA GLY A 218 31.64 10.03 21.40
C GLY A 218 31.53 9.59 22.87
N THR A 219 31.77 8.31 23.19
CA THR A 219 31.74 7.73 24.55
C THR A 219 33.10 7.22 24.98
#